data_AF-V5HJH4-F1
#
_entry.id   AF-V5HJH4-F1
#
_cell.length_a   1.000
_cell.length_b   1.000
_cell.length_c   1.000
_cell.angle_alpha   90.00
_cell.angle_beta   90.00
_cell.angle_gamma   90.00
#
_symmetry.space_group_name_H-M   'P 1'
#
loop_
_entity.id
_entity.type
_entity.pdbx_description
1 polymer ?
#
loop_
_entity_poly.entity_id
_entity_poly.type
_entity_poly.pdbx_seq_one_letter_code
_entity_poly.pdbx_strand_id
1 'polypeptide(L)'
;ERDIQVENSDIIRSMNRGGLKFPQPAVVNAVVTTEIVLDKLRSEKYATQFHGLPNQKAALLTLTHNVLDDSNDLDVCDSGHSPQLVMRHILSAATNIVLNNYCKTKNDQLVLKKLTQKRKMKTLKH
;
A
#
# COMPACT_ATOMS: atom_id res chain seq x y z
N GLU A 1 13.43 3.02 -27.18
CA GLU A 1 12.89 2.78 -25.83
C GLU A 1 13.48 3.80 -24.87
N ARG A 2 12.68 4.39 -23.98
CA ARG A 2 13.20 5.29 -22.94
C ARG A 2 13.42 4.46 -21.69
N ASP A 3 14.68 4.09 -21.44
CA ASP A 3 15.10 3.46 -20.19
C ASP A 3 14.86 4.43 -19.03
N ILE A 4 13.82 4.17 -18.24
CA ILE A 4 13.68 4.77 -16.93
C ILE A 4 14.73 4.09 -16.05
N GLN A 5 15.88 4.74 -15.84
CA GLN A 5 16.87 4.29 -14.86
C GLN A 5 16.30 4.47 -13.46
N VAL A 6 15.61 3.44 -12.95
CA VAL A 6 15.17 3.37 -11.56
C VAL A 6 16.36 2.91 -10.72
N GLU A 7 17.21 3.86 -10.32
CA GLU A 7 18.40 3.66 -9.47
C GLU A 7 18.13 3.00 -8.11
N ASN A 8 16.86 2.73 -7.74
CA ASN A 8 16.47 2.11 -6.47
C ASN A 8 15.78 0.74 -6.62
N SER A 9 15.90 0.08 -7.78
CA SER A 9 15.28 -1.25 -7.99
C SER A 9 16.06 -2.41 -7.38
N ASP A 10 17.26 -2.19 -6.83
CA ASP A 10 18.16 -3.24 -6.35
C ASP A 10 17.58 -4.10 -5.23
N ILE A 11 16.82 -3.51 -4.31
CA ILE A 11 16.12 -4.28 -3.26
C ILE A 11 15.14 -5.26 -3.91
N ILE A 12 14.32 -4.79 -4.86
CA ILE A 12 13.31 -5.60 -5.53
C ILE A 12 13.97 -6.65 -6.43
N ARG A 13 15.08 -6.29 -7.12
CA ARG A 13 15.87 -7.22 -7.95
C ARG A 13 16.51 -8.33 -7.10
N SER A 14 17.01 -7.98 -5.91
CA SER A 14 17.62 -8.94 -4.98
C SER A 14 16.60 -9.92 -4.37
N MET A 15 15.30 -9.60 -4.39
CA MET A 15 14.22 -10.45 -3.89
C MET A 15 13.76 -11.53 -4.90
N ASN A 16 14.41 -11.65 -6.07
CA ASN A 16 14.04 -12.66 -7.07
C ASN A 16 14.25 -14.08 -6.51
N ARG A 17 13.15 -14.83 -6.31
CA ARG A 17 13.16 -16.24 -5.89
C ARG A 17 13.26 -17.21 -7.08
N GLY A 18 14.11 -16.90 -8.06
CA GLY A 18 14.48 -17.80 -9.15
C GLY A 18 13.39 -18.06 -10.22
N GLY A 19 12.36 -17.21 -10.33
CA GLY A 19 11.30 -17.44 -11.33
C GLY A 19 10.16 -16.42 -11.39
N LEU A 20 10.08 -15.45 -10.47
CA LEU A 20 9.09 -14.38 -10.56
C LEU A 20 9.59 -13.29 -11.51
N LYS A 21 8.82 -12.99 -12.56
CA LYS A 21 9.08 -11.84 -13.43
C LYS A 21 9.05 -10.57 -12.59
N PHE A 22 10.04 -9.69 -12.80
CA PHE A 22 10.09 -8.39 -12.15
C PHE A 22 8.78 -7.62 -12.46
N PRO A 23 8.11 -7.02 -11.46
CA PRO A 23 6.88 -6.29 -11.72
C PRO A 23 7.16 -5.11 -12.64
N GLN A 24 6.25 -4.86 -13.60
CA GLN A 24 6.38 -3.69 -14.47
C GLN A 24 6.41 -2.40 -13.63
N PRO A 25 7.18 -1.37 -14.05
CA PRO A 25 7.27 -0.09 -13.33
C PRO A 25 5.92 0.55 -13.00
N ALA A 26 4.94 0.46 -13.92
CA ALA A 26 3.58 0.96 -13.69
C ALA A 26 2.88 0.27 -12.50
N VAL A 27 3.10 -1.03 -12.31
CA VAL A 27 2.56 -1.78 -11.17
C VAL A 27 3.23 -1.33 -9.87
N VAL A 28 4.56 -1.17 -9.88
CA VAL A 28 5.31 -0.66 -8.72
C VAL A 28 4.82 0.74 -8.35
N ASN A 29 4.69 1.63 -9.33
CA ASN A 29 4.20 2.99 -9.14
C ASN A 29 2.79 3.01 -8.55
N ALA A 30 1.89 2.16 -9.05
CA ALA A 30 0.52 2.04 -8.52
C ALA A 30 0.50 1.63 -7.04
N VAL A 31 1.27 0.60 -6.66
CA VAL A 31 1.36 0.13 -5.28
C VAL A 31 1.98 1.19 -4.37
N VAL A 32 3.09 1.81 -4.78
CA VAL A 32 3.77 2.87 -4.02
C VAL A 32 2.83 4.07 -3.83
N THR A 33 2.14 4.49 -4.89
CA THR A 33 1.18 5.60 -4.82
C THR A 33 0.04 5.29 -3.85
N THR A 34 -0.46 4.05 -3.84
CA THR A 34 -1.49 3.61 -2.89
C THR A 34 -1.00 3.76 -1.43
N GLU A 35 0.25 3.39 -1.13
CA GLU A 35 0.83 3.59 0.21
C GLU A 35 1.05 5.06 0.54
N ILE A 36 1.49 5.89 -0.41
CA ILE A 36 1.67 7.34 -0.20
C ILE A 36 0.32 8.01 0.13
N VAL A 37 -0.73 7.68 -0.62
CA VAL A 37 -2.07 8.19 -0.35
C VAL A 37 -2.55 7.74 1.03
N LEU A 38 -2.35 6.48 1.39
CA LEU A 38 -2.68 5.99 2.74
C LEU A 38 -1.86 6.71 3.82
N ASP A 39 -0.57 6.96 3.59
CA ASP A 39 0.30 7.70 4.52
C ASP A 39 -0.23 9.12 4.77
N LYS A 40 -0.69 9.78 3.71
CA LYS A 40 -1.33 11.08 3.85
C LYS A 40 -2.64 11.00 4.64
N LEU A 41 -3.47 9.99 4.37
CA LEU A 41 -4.76 9.79 5.06
C LEU A 41 -4.61 9.44 6.54
N ARG A 42 -3.52 8.75 6.92
CA ARG A 42 -3.22 8.44 8.33
C ARG A 42 -2.47 9.56 9.07
N SER A 43 -2.12 10.65 8.40
CA SER A 43 -1.52 11.82 9.05
C SER A 43 -2.52 12.52 9.99
N GLU A 44 -2.04 13.20 11.02
CA GLU A 44 -2.88 13.82 12.07
C GLU A 44 -3.98 14.72 11.49
N LYS A 45 -3.69 15.41 10.38
CA LYS A 45 -4.62 16.29 9.70
C LYS A 45 -5.87 15.57 9.17
N TYR A 46 -5.75 14.32 8.72
CA TYR A 46 -6.82 13.60 8.01
C TYR A 46 -7.27 12.31 8.73
N ALA A 47 -6.48 11.81 9.68
CA ALA A 47 -6.69 10.50 10.30
C ALA A 47 -8.08 10.33 10.92
N THR A 48 -8.58 11.32 11.67
CA THR A 48 -9.89 11.23 12.30
C THR A 48 -11.01 11.08 11.28
N GLN A 49 -10.98 11.89 10.22
CA GLN A 49 -11.96 11.82 9.15
C GLN A 49 -11.85 10.48 8.40
N PHE A 50 -10.64 10.06 8.05
CA PHE A 50 -10.42 8.81 7.33
C PHE A 50 -10.89 7.59 8.13
N HIS A 51 -10.55 7.50 9.41
CA HIS A 51 -11.00 6.39 10.26
C HIS A 51 -12.50 6.40 10.51
N GLY A 52 -13.15 7.56 10.48
CA GLY A 52 -14.60 7.70 10.61
C GLY A 52 -15.40 7.31 9.36
N LEU A 53 -14.76 7.04 8.23
CA LEU A 53 -15.47 6.65 7.01
C LEU A 53 -16.09 5.25 7.15
N PRO A 54 -17.30 5.01 6.59
CA PRO A 54 -17.91 3.67 6.60
C PRO A 54 -17.18 2.69 5.67
N ASN A 55 -16.43 3.18 4.70
CA ASN A 55 -15.71 2.36 3.73
C ASN A 55 -14.35 2.99 3.36
N GLN A 56 -13.35 2.76 4.20
CA GLN A 56 -11.99 3.25 4.00
C GLN A 56 -11.33 2.69 2.74
N LYS A 57 -11.69 1.45 2.36
CA LYS A 57 -11.20 0.82 1.13
C LYS A 57 -11.63 1.59 -0.10
N ALA A 58 -12.93 1.88 -0.22
CA ALA A 58 -13.46 2.62 -1.36
C ALA A 58 -12.84 4.03 -1.43
N ALA A 59 -12.70 4.71 -0.29
CA ALA A 59 -12.08 6.03 -0.24
C ALA A 59 -10.62 6.01 -0.70
N LEU A 60 -9.80 5.10 -0.18
CA LEU A 60 -8.40 4.97 -0.58
C LEU A 60 -8.27 4.60 -2.07
N LEU A 61 -9.09 3.66 -2.54
CA LEU A 61 -9.09 3.24 -3.95
C LEU A 61 -9.42 4.42 -4.88
N THR A 62 -10.50 5.15 -4.60
CA THR A 62 -10.92 6.30 -5.42
C THR A 62 -9.88 7.42 -5.42
N LEU A 63 -9.34 7.76 -4.24
CA LEU A 63 -8.30 8.80 -4.16
C LEU A 63 -7.04 8.40 -4.91
N THR A 64 -6.63 7.13 -4.81
CA THR A 64 -5.44 6.64 -5.51
C THR A 64 -5.66 6.60 -7.02
N HIS A 65 -6.84 6.19 -7.47
CA HIS A 65 -7.19 6.20 -8.89
C HIS A 65 -7.12 7.62 -9.46
N ASN A 66 -7.70 8.61 -8.76
CA ASN A 66 -7.68 10.01 -9.19
C ASN A 66 -6.27 10.61 -9.24
N VAL A 67 -5.33 10.10 -8.44
CA VAL A 67 -3.93 10.53 -8.48
C VAL A 67 -3.18 9.91 -9.67
N LEU A 68 -3.57 8.71 -10.10
CA LEU A 68 -2.90 7.97 -11.16
C LEU A 68 -3.47 8.19 -12.56
N ASP A 69 -4.67 8.77 -12.68
CA ASP A 69 -5.44 8.90 -13.93
C ASP A 69 -4.65 9.60 -15.07
N ASP A 70 -3.58 10.34 -14.73
CA ASP A 70 -2.69 11.01 -15.68
C ASP A 70 -1.55 10.12 -16.25
N SER A 71 -1.43 8.84 -15.85
CA SER A 71 -0.23 8.01 -16.11
C SER A 71 -0.51 6.53 -16.47
N ASN A 72 -1.44 6.28 -17.40
CA ASN A 72 -1.73 4.90 -17.82
C ASN A 72 -0.67 4.34 -18.80
N ASP A 73 0.44 3.86 -18.25
CA ASP A 73 1.56 3.22 -18.96
C ASP A 73 1.42 1.68 -19.08
N LEU A 74 0.20 1.13 -18.95
CA LEU A 74 -0.03 -0.31 -19.07
C LEU A 74 -0.42 -0.67 -20.51
N ASP A 75 0.18 -1.75 -21.02
CA ASP A 75 -0.17 -2.31 -22.32
C ASP A 75 -1.54 -3.00 -22.31
N VAL A 76 -2.16 -3.10 -23.48
CA VAL A 76 -3.36 -3.91 -23.69
C VAL A 76 -2.98 -5.38 -23.54
N CYS A 77 -3.73 -6.13 -22.73
CA CYS A 77 -3.48 -7.55 -22.53
C CYS A 77 -3.85 -8.36 -23.80
N ASP A 78 -3.10 -9.44 -24.08
CA ASP A 78 -3.40 -10.39 -25.18
C ASP A 78 -4.83 -10.96 -25.13
N SER A 79 -5.45 -10.99 -23.95
CA SER A 79 -6.84 -11.41 -23.74
C SER A 79 -7.88 -10.29 -23.97
N GLY A 80 -7.45 -9.10 -24.43
CA GLY A 80 -8.31 -7.97 -24.74
C GLY A 80 -8.69 -7.09 -23.55
N HIS A 81 -8.09 -7.27 -22.37
CA HIS A 81 -8.37 -6.39 -21.23
C HIS A 81 -7.78 -5.00 -21.44
N SER A 82 -8.58 -3.97 -21.15
CA SER A 82 -8.09 -2.59 -21.22
C SER A 82 -7.10 -2.29 -20.08
N PRO A 83 -6.10 -1.43 -20.33
CA PRO A 83 -5.16 -0.96 -19.32
C PRO A 83 -5.85 -0.46 -18.03
N GLN A 84 -6.97 0.25 -18.19
CA GLN A 84 -7.76 0.80 -17.08
C GLN A 84 -8.38 -0.30 -16.22
N LEU A 85 -8.89 -1.37 -16.85
CA LEU A 85 -9.43 -2.52 -16.12
C LEU A 85 -8.34 -3.22 -15.32
N VAL A 86 -7.18 -3.44 -15.95
CA VAL A 86 -6.01 -4.05 -15.29
C VAL A 86 -5.54 -3.20 -14.11
N MET A 87 -5.41 -1.88 -14.30
CA MET A 87 -5.02 -0.94 -13.25
C MET A 87 -6.01 -0.97 -12.08
N ARG A 88 -7.32 -0.98 -12.36
CA ARG A 88 -8.35 -1.09 -11.31
C ARG A 88 -8.19 -2.35 -10.47
N HIS A 89 -7.86 -3.49 -11.08
CA HIS A 89 -7.60 -4.73 -10.35
C HIS A 89 -6.33 -4.64 -9.50
N ILE A 90 -5.25 -4.09 -10.05
CA ILE A 90 -4.00 -3.84 -9.33
C ILE A 90 -4.26 -2.96 -8.10
N LEU A 91 -4.93 -1.82 -8.28
CA LEU A 91 -5.22 -0.89 -7.20
C LEU A 91 -6.14 -1.49 -6.13
N SER A 92 -7.15 -2.27 -6.52
CA SER A 92 -8.02 -2.96 -5.56
C SER A 92 -7.22 -3.94 -4.69
N ALA A 93 -6.29 -4.69 -5.29
CA ALA A 93 -5.41 -5.60 -4.57
C ALA A 93 -4.41 -4.84 -3.67
N ALA A 94 -3.75 -3.81 -4.20
CA ALA A 94 -2.82 -2.96 -3.46
C ALA A 94 -3.51 -2.34 -2.24
N THR A 95 -4.68 -1.73 -2.42
CA THR A 95 -5.50 -1.11 -1.37
C THR A 95 -5.79 -2.10 -0.24
N ASN A 96 -6.21 -3.32 -0.56
CA ASN A 96 -6.45 -4.36 0.43
C ASN A 96 -5.17 -4.70 1.21
N ILE A 97 -4.05 -4.88 0.51
CA ILE A 97 -2.77 -5.26 1.12
C ILE A 97 -2.30 -4.17 2.08
N VAL A 98 -2.27 -2.91 1.64
CA VAL A 98 -1.76 -1.81 2.47
C VAL A 98 -2.65 -1.54 3.69
N LEU A 99 -3.99 -1.63 3.54
CA LEU A 99 -4.90 -1.49 4.67
C LEU A 99 -4.75 -2.63 5.67
N ASN A 100 -4.64 -3.87 5.19
CA ASN A 100 -4.42 -5.02 6.07
C ASN A 100 -3.09 -4.90 6.83
N ASN A 101 -2.03 -4.47 6.14
CA ASN A 101 -0.72 -4.25 6.75
C ASN A 101 -0.76 -3.12 7.78
N TYR A 102 -1.49 -2.03 7.49
CA TYR A 102 -1.70 -0.93 8.41
C TYR A 102 -2.41 -1.39 9.69
N CYS A 103 -3.53 -2.11 9.56
CA CYS A 103 -4.27 -2.66 10.69
C CYS A 103 -3.42 -3.62 11.53
N LYS A 104 -2.68 -4.53 10.89
CA LYS A 104 -1.74 -5.44 11.57
C LYS A 104 -0.68 -4.66 12.36
N THR A 105 -0.03 -3.71 11.72
CA THR A 105 1.01 -2.87 12.35
C THR A 105 0.47 -2.12 13.58
N LYS A 106 -0.74 -1.54 13.48
CA LYS A 106 -1.37 -0.87 14.61
C LYS A 106 -1.73 -1.84 15.73
N ASN A 107 -2.25 -3.01 15.39
CA ASN A 107 -2.59 -4.04 16.38
C ASN A 107 -1.34 -4.55 17.10
N ASP A 108 -0.25 -4.80 16.38
CA ASP A 108 1.03 -5.24 16.96
C ASP A 108 1.58 -4.20 17.94
N GLN A 109 1.52 -2.92 17.58
CA GLN A 109 1.89 -1.82 18.48
C GLN A 109 1.04 -1.79 19.76
N LEU A 110 -0.28 -2.03 19.65
CA LEU A 110 -1.17 -2.09 20.80
C LEU A 110 -0.86 -3.29 21.70
N VAL A 111 -0.56 -4.46 21.12
CA VAL A 111 -0.15 -5.66 21.87
C VAL A 111 1.15 -5.40 22.62
N LEU A 112 2.17 -4.84 21.95
CA LEU A 112 3.46 -4.51 22.57
C LEU A 112 3.31 -3.51 23.72
N LYS A 113 2.48 -2.47 23.56
CA LYS A 113 2.17 -1.51 24.62
C LYS A 113 1.53 -2.19 25.84
N LYS A 114 0.53 -3.06 25.62
CA LYS A 114 -0.13 -3.82 26.68
C LYS A 114 0.85 -4.74 27.43
N LEU A 115 1.72 -5.44 26.71
CA LEU A 115 2.75 -6.31 27.32
C LEU A 115 3.72 -5.50 28.19
N THR A 116 4.14 -4.33 27.71
CA THR A 116 5.05 -3.44 28.43
C THR A 116 4.40 -2.86 29.70
N GLN A 117 3.15 -2.42 29.60
CA GLN A 117 2.38 -1.93 30.75
C GLN A 117 2.14 -3.02 31.81
N LYS A 118 1.79 -4.24 31.38
CA LYS A 118 1.66 -5.40 32.28
C LYS A 118 2.96 -5.70 33.02
N ARG A 119 4.12 -5.59 32.36
CA ARG A 119 5.44 -5.77 33.01
C ARG A 119 5.69 -4.68 34.06
N LYS A 120 5.48 -3.40 33.73
CA LYS A 120 5.65 -2.28 34.68
C LYS A 120 4.77 -2.42 35.93
N MET A 121 3.49 -2.80 35.78
CA MET A 121 2.61 -3.01 36.93
C MET A 121 3.01 -4.20 37.81
N LYS A 122 3.67 -5.22 37.25
CA LYS A 122 4.17 -6.36 38.05
C LYS A 122 5.38 -5.98 38.91
N THR A 123 6.22 -5.06 38.45
CA THR A 123 7.44 -4.62 39.17
C THR A 123 7.18 -3.51 40.19
N LEU A 124 6.00 -2.88 40.16
CA LEU A 124 5.58 -1.82 41.10
C LEU A 124 4.87 -2.36 42.36
N LYS A 125 4.74 -3.69 42.51
CA LYS A 125 4.27 -4.31 43.75
C LYS A 125 5.45 -4.47 44.72
N HIS A 126 5.84 -3.37 45.36
CA HIS A 126 6.71 -3.37 46.54
C HIS A 126 6.23 -2.30 47.52
#